data_AF-A0A7W6QEK4-F1
#
_entry.id   AF-A0A7W6QEK4-F1
#
_cell.length_a   1.000
_cell.length_b   1.000
_cell.length_c   1.000
_cell.angle_alpha   90.00
_cell.angle_beta   90.00
_cell.angle_gamma   90.00
#
_symmetry.space_group_name_H-M   'P 1'
#
loop_
_entity.id
_entity.type
_entity.pdbx_description
1 polymer ?
#
loop_
_entity_poly.entity_id
_entity_poly.type
_entity_poly.pdbx_seq_one_letter_code
_entity_poly.pdbx_strand_id
1 'polypeptide(L)'
;MPRGRIYGVRGRIDGVRSMICGLLAVILPTLVIAHPHSAASQTMLSCAGRSDVVSFLDRNFGEKLTAVGLVNQNAVLEVYAAKTGTWTLVVTDIHGISCILLSGDSWDSMPALPGIAT
;
A
#
# COMPACT_ATOMS: atom_id res chain seq x y z
N MET A 1 42.84 49.27 -40.08
CA MET A 1 41.59 49.00 -39.34
C MET A 1 41.38 47.49 -39.19
N PRO A 2 41.57 46.86 -38.01
CA PRO A 2 41.32 45.42 -37.81
C PRO A 2 40.19 45.16 -36.80
N ARG A 3 39.07 45.91 -36.87
CA ARG A 3 37.96 45.75 -35.91
C ARG A 3 37.02 44.57 -36.24
N GLY A 4 36.92 44.12 -37.49
CA GLY A 4 35.92 43.11 -37.91
C GLY A 4 36.16 41.67 -37.44
N ARG A 5 37.42 41.27 -37.18
CA ARG A 5 37.76 39.88 -36.84
C ARG A 5 37.40 39.51 -35.38
N ILE A 6 37.46 40.47 -34.47
CA ILE A 6 37.16 40.25 -33.04
C ILE A 6 35.65 40.09 -32.80
N TYR A 7 34.80 40.81 -33.55
CA TYR A 7 33.34 40.65 -33.48
C TYR A 7 32.87 39.27 -33.99
N GLY A 8 33.50 38.72 -35.03
CA GLY A 8 33.17 37.39 -35.55
C GLY A 8 33.57 36.24 -34.63
N VAL A 9 34.67 36.39 -33.88
CA VAL A 9 35.05 35.42 -32.83
C VAL A 9 34.08 35.49 -31.66
N ARG A 10 33.74 36.70 -31.17
CA ARG A 10 32.76 36.91 -30.08
C ARG A 10 31.39 36.27 -30.38
N GLY A 11 30.85 36.47 -31.57
CA GLY A 11 29.57 35.84 -31.96
C GLY A 11 29.61 34.31 -32.05
N ARG A 12 30.77 33.72 -32.37
CA ARG A 12 30.94 32.26 -32.41
C ARG A 12 30.97 31.63 -31.01
N ILE A 13 31.61 32.29 -30.04
CA ILE A 13 31.64 31.83 -28.64
C ILE A 13 30.27 32.00 -27.96
N ASP A 14 29.56 33.08 -28.27
CA ASP A 14 28.21 33.32 -27.76
C ASP A 14 27.20 32.31 -28.34
N GLY A 15 27.33 31.95 -29.62
CA GLY A 15 26.54 30.89 -30.25
C GLY A 15 26.79 29.50 -29.64
N VAL A 16 28.06 29.14 -29.39
CA VAL A 16 28.42 27.86 -28.75
C VAL A 16 27.92 27.80 -27.29
N ARG A 17 27.99 28.90 -26.52
CA ARG A 17 27.42 28.98 -25.16
C ARG A 17 25.90 28.84 -25.17
N SER A 18 25.22 29.48 -26.11
CA SER A 18 23.76 29.38 -26.27
C SER A 18 23.34 27.95 -26.62
N MET A 19 24.08 27.29 -27.53
CA MET A 19 23.81 25.89 -27.90
C MET A 19 24.07 24.91 -26.73
N ILE A 20 25.14 25.09 -25.95
CA ILE A 20 25.45 24.23 -24.79
C ILE A 20 24.40 24.39 -23.68
N CYS A 21 23.96 25.62 -23.38
CA CYS A 21 22.88 25.85 -22.42
C CYS A 21 21.55 25.27 -22.90
N GLY A 22 21.24 25.37 -24.19
CA GLY A 22 20.03 24.76 -24.78
C GLY A 22 20.04 23.22 -24.70
N LEU A 23 21.19 22.58 -24.97
CA LEU A 23 21.36 21.14 -24.82
C LEU A 23 21.25 20.69 -23.36
N LEU A 24 21.87 21.41 -22.41
CA LEU A 24 21.77 21.09 -20.98
C LEU A 24 20.35 21.24 -20.43
N ALA A 25 19.57 22.20 -20.92
CA ALA A 25 18.18 22.41 -20.52
C ALA A 25 17.23 21.25 -20.90
N VAL A 26 17.59 20.45 -21.92
CA VAL A 26 16.78 19.32 -22.41
C VAL A 26 17.22 17.98 -21.79
N ILE A 27 18.51 17.83 -21.47
CA ILE A 27 19.06 16.55 -20.98
C ILE A 27 18.86 16.36 -19.46
N LEU A 28 18.78 17.44 -18.67
CA LEU A 28 18.56 17.37 -17.22
C LEU A 28 17.16 16.88 -16.78
N PRO A 29 16.03 17.31 -17.39
CA PRO A 29 14.72 16.84 -16.95
C PRO A 29 14.38 15.40 -17.39
N THR A 30 15.02 14.87 -18.43
CA THR A 30 14.74 13.51 -18.93
C THR A 30 15.35 12.41 -18.05
N LEU A 31 16.39 12.70 -17.27
CA LEU A 31 17.03 11.71 -16.40
C LEU A 31 16.21 11.38 -15.14
N VAL A 32 15.31 12.27 -14.71
CA VAL A 32 14.54 12.12 -13.45
C VAL A 32 13.41 11.08 -13.56
N ILE A 33 12.95 10.76 -14.77
CA ILE A 33 11.79 9.87 -15.00
C ILE A 33 12.20 8.39 -15.08
N ALA A 34 13.50 8.07 -15.13
CA ALA A 34 14.00 6.71 -15.29
C ALA A 34 14.13 5.93 -13.97
N HIS A 35 13.77 6.52 -12.83
CA HIS A 35 13.76 5.79 -11.56
C HIS A 35 12.45 4.98 -11.45
N PRO A 36 12.52 3.63 -11.36
CA PRO A 36 11.33 2.84 -11.06
C PRO A 36 10.85 3.21 -9.65
N HIS A 37 9.81 4.04 -9.58
CA HIS A 37 9.07 4.26 -8.35
C HIS A 37 8.27 2.99 -8.10
N SER A 38 8.78 2.13 -7.21
CA SER A 38 7.99 1.01 -6.70
C SER A 38 6.82 1.59 -5.92
N ALA A 39 5.69 1.79 -6.60
CA ALA A 39 4.41 2.08 -5.97
C ALA A 39 3.93 0.79 -5.29
N ALA A 40 4.55 0.44 -4.17
CA ALA A 40 4.03 -0.61 -3.32
C ALA A 40 2.76 -0.06 -2.65
N SER A 41 1.60 -0.45 -3.18
CA SER A 41 0.33 -0.34 -2.46
C SER A 41 0.39 -1.33 -1.29
N GLN A 42 1.08 -0.93 -0.23
CA GLN A 42 1.03 -1.63 1.05
C GLN A 42 -0.32 -1.24 1.66
N THR A 43 -1.34 -2.08 1.49
CA THR A 43 -2.50 -1.99 2.39
C THR A 43 -1.93 -2.07 3.81
N MET A 44 -1.94 -0.97 4.54
CA MET A 44 -1.46 -0.96 5.92
C MET A 44 -2.40 -1.81 6.74
N LEU A 45 -2.04 -3.08 6.89
CA LEU A 45 -2.74 -3.98 7.79
C LEU A 45 -2.45 -3.53 9.21
N SER A 46 -3.52 -3.29 9.97
CA SER A 46 -3.40 -2.97 11.39
C SER A 46 -3.15 -4.27 12.14
N CYS A 47 -1.92 -4.45 12.62
CA CYS A 47 -1.48 -5.65 13.30
C CYS A 47 -1.11 -5.38 14.75
N ALA A 48 -1.44 -6.31 15.64
CA ALA A 48 -1.04 -6.29 17.04
C ALA A 48 -0.99 -7.72 17.59
N GLY A 49 -0.65 -7.88 18.87
CA GLY A 49 -0.80 -9.18 19.54
C GLY A 49 -2.26 -9.62 19.51
N ARG A 50 -2.52 -10.91 19.32
CA ARG A 50 -3.89 -11.46 19.21
C ARG A 50 -4.79 -11.05 20.37
N SER A 51 -4.27 -11.06 21.60
CA SER A 51 -5.02 -10.63 22.78
C SER A 51 -5.51 -9.19 22.68
N ASP A 52 -4.69 -8.32 22.10
CA ASP A 52 -4.98 -6.89 21.98
C ASP A 52 -6.04 -6.67 20.91
N VAL A 53 -5.91 -7.34 19.76
CA VAL A 53 -6.92 -7.30 18.68
C VAL A 53 -8.26 -7.84 19.18
N VAL A 54 -8.28 -9.01 19.82
CA VAL A 54 -9.52 -9.61 20.36
C VAL A 54 -10.16 -8.69 21.39
N SER A 55 -9.37 -8.14 22.32
CA SER A 55 -9.87 -7.23 23.34
C SER A 55 -10.40 -5.93 22.73
N PHE A 56 -9.74 -5.43 21.69
CA PHE A 56 -10.16 -4.23 20.97
C PHE A 56 -11.50 -4.47 20.25
N LEU A 57 -11.64 -5.57 19.52
CA LEU A 57 -12.87 -5.90 18.80
C LEU A 57 -14.05 -6.12 19.75
N ASP A 58 -13.81 -6.81 20.86
CA ASP A 58 -14.83 -7.03 21.88
C ASP A 58 -15.29 -5.72 22.54
N ARG A 59 -14.34 -4.87 22.96
CA ARG A 59 -14.67 -3.65 23.70
C ARG A 59 -15.32 -2.56 22.84
N ASN A 60 -14.89 -2.42 21.59
CA ASN A 60 -15.34 -1.32 20.73
C ASN A 60 -16.53 -1.69 19.85
N PHE A 61 -16.65 -2.96 19.45
CA PHE A 61 -17.68 -3.41 18.52
C PHE A 61 -18.57 -4.52 19.10
N GLY A 62 -18.19 -5.14 20.21
CA GLY A 62 -18.90 -6.30 20.77
C GLY A 62 -18.74 -7.55 19.91
N GLU A 63 -17.73 -7.58 19.03
CA GLU A 63 -17.50 -8.68 18.10
C GLU A 63 -16.86 -9.87 18.82
N LYS A 64 -17.41 -11.06 18.59
CA LYS A 64 -16.93 -12.32 19.15
C LYS A 64 -16.51 -13.26 18.02
N LEU A 65 -15.55 -14.12 18.31
CA LEU A 65 -15.08 -15.13 17.36
C LEU A 65 -16.26 -16.01 16.91
N THR A 66 -16.55 -15.98 15.62
CA THR A 66 -17.70 -16.63 14.99
C THR A 66 -17.26 -17.81 14.12
N ALA A 67 -16.13 -17.69 13.43
CA ALA A 67 -15.55 -18.76 12.64
C ALA A 67 -14.02 -18.71 12.65
N VAL A 68 -13.40 -19.86 12.41
CA VAL A 68 -11.95 -19.99 12.24
C VAL A 68 -11.65 -20.99 11.13
N GLY A 69 -10.61 -20.75 10.35
CA GLY A 69 -10.12 -21.65 9.32
C GLY A 69 -8.60 -21.62 9.22
N LEU A 70 -7.99 -22.74 8.88
CA LEU A 70 -6.55 -22.77 8.57
C LEU A 70 -6.33 -22.15 7.19
N VAL A 71 -5.45 -21.15 7.10
CA VAL A 71 -4.98 -20.62 5.82
C VAL A 71 -3.87 -21.52 5.30
N ASN A 72 -2.93 -21.86 6.17
CA ASN A 72 -1.83 -22.80 5.93
C ASN A 72 -1.26 -23.28 7.29
N GLN A 73 -0.06 -23.86 7.28
CA GLN A 73 0.60 -24.37 8.49
C GLN A 73 1.06 -23.26 9.46
N ASN A 74 1.08 -22.01 9.01
CA ASN A 74 1.66 -20.87 9.72
C ASN A 74 0.64 -19.77 10.06
N ALA A 75 -0.61 -19.90 9.60
CA ALA A 75 -1.63 -18.88 9.82
C ALA A 75 -3.06 -19.45 9.84
N VAL A 76 -3.90 -18.82 10.64
CA VAL A 76 -5.35 -19.02 10.68
C VAL A 76 -6.07 -17.75 10.26
N LEU A 77 -7.22 -17.92 9.61
CA LEU A 77 -8.20 -16.88 9.35
C LEU A 77 -9.26 -16.96 10.45
N GLU A 78 -9.55 -15.84 11.06
CA GLU A 78 -10.55 -15.69 12.11
C GLU A 78 -11.60 -14.68 11.65
N VAL A 79 -12.87 -14.99 11.90
CA VAL A 79 -14.00 -14.09 11.65
C VAL A 79 -14.59 -13.71 13.00
N TYR A 80 -14.61 -12.42 13.28
CA TYR A 80 -15.26 -11.84 14.45
C TYR A 80 -16.54 -11.13 14.00
N ALA A 81 -17.63 -11.33 14.72
CA ALA A 81 -18.91 -10.68 14.40
C ALA A 81 -19.71 -10.37 15.66
N ALA A 82 -20.49 -9.29 15.61
CA ALA A 82 -21.37 -8.86 16.68
C ALA A 82 -22.84 -9.08 16.29
N LYS A 83 -23.71 -9.19 17.30
CA LYS A 83 -25.18 -9.27 17.07
C LYS A 83 -25.76 -8.00 16.44
N THR A 84 -25.04 -6.88 16.55
CA THR A 84 -25.39 -5.60 15.90
C THR A 84 -25.15 -5.63 14.38
N GLY A 85 -24.42 -6.63 13.88
CA GLY A 85 -24.10 -6.80 12.46
C GLY A 85 -22.70 -6.31 12.07
N THR A 86 -21.90 -5.77 12.98
CA THR A 86 -20.49 -5.46 12.67
C THR A 86 -19.67 -6.74 12.56
N TRP A 87 -18.64 -6.74 11.72
CA TRP A 87 -17.73 -7.86 11.57
C TRP A 87 -16.31 -7.45 11.18
N THR A 88 -15.36 -8.30 11.54
CA THR A 88 -13.94 -8.14 11.21
C THR A 88 -13.31 -9.48 10.82
N LEU A 89 -12.58 -9.48 9.70
CA LEU A 89 -11.71 -10.57 9.25
C LEU A 89 -10.29 -10.33 9.73
N VAL A 90 -9.73 -11.31 10.43
CA VAL A 90 -8.39 -11.26 11.02
C VAL A 90 -7.58 -12.45 10.53
N VAL A 91 -6.32 -12.24 10.17
CA VAL A 91 -5.34 -13.33 10.02
C VAL A 91 -4.43 -13.34 11.23
N THR A 92 -4.18 -14.51 11.80
CA THR A 92 -3.29 -14.69 12.93
C THR A 92 -2.21 -15.70 12.58
N ASP A 93 -0.95 -15.33 12.78
CA ASP A 93 0.19 -16.21 12.58
C ASP A 93 0.53 -17.07 13.81
N ILE A 94 1.47 -17.99 13.65
CA ILE A 94 1.97 -18.85 14.74
C ILE A 94 2.74 -18.09 15.83
N HIS A 95 3.13 -16.84 15.58
CA HIS A 95 3.77 -15.98 16.59
C HIS A 95 2.73 -15.21 17.42
N GLY A 96 1.44 -15.38 17.13
CA GLY A 96 0.35 -14.72 17.84
C GLY A 96 0.15 -13.27 17.40
N ILE A 97 0.69 -12.88 16.24
CA ILE A 97 0.40 -11.58 15.63
C ILE A 97 -0.87 -11.70 14.81
N SER A 98 -1.81 -10.82 15.07
CA SER A 98 -3.11 -10.74 14.40
C SER A 98 -3.20 -9.45 13.60
N CYS A 99 -3.57 -9.57 12.33
CA CYS A 99 -3.74 -8.44 11.42
C CYS A 99 -5.18 -8.36 10.92
N ILE A 100 -5.79 -7.18 11.03
CA ILE A 100 -7.12 -6.91 10.45
C ILE A 100 -6.99 -6.81 8.93
N LEU A 101 -7.66 -7.73 8.22
CA LEU A 101 -7.70 -7.78 6.76
C LEU A 101 -8.82 -6.90 6.21
N LEU A 102 -10.02 -7.06 6.76
CA LEU A 102 -11.24 -6.37 6.34
C LEU A 102 -12.15 -6.18 7.55
N SER A 103 -12.99 -5.15 7.51
CA SER A 103 -14.03 -4.89 8.49
C SER A 103 -15.24 -4.27 7.81
N GLY A 104 -16.42 -4.46 8.38
CA GLY A 104 -17.64 -3.87 7.85
C GLY A 104 -18.84 -4.11 8.74
N ASP A 105 -20.01 -3.88 8.14
CA ASP A 105 -21.31 -4.01 8.79
C ASP A 105 -22.17 -5.04 8.05
N SER A 106 -23.40 -5.22 8.54
CA SER A 106 -24.42 -6.09 7.93
C SER A 106 -24.02 -7.56 7.83
N TRP A 107 -23.36 -8.08 8.87
CA TRP A 107 -23.13 -9.50 9.06
C TRP A 107 -24.45 -10.26 9.26
N ASP A 108 -24.60 -11.38 8.55
CA ASP A 108 -25.72 -12.30 8.72
C ASP A 108 -25.21 -13.74 8.83
N SER A 109 -25.84 -14.53 9.68
CA SER A 109 -25.54 -15.95 9.82
C SER A 109 -26.36 -16.73 8.80
N MET A 110 -25.69 -17.39 7.85
CA MET A 110 -26.39 -18.28 6.93
C MET A 110 -26.99 -19.46 7.70
N PRO A 111 -28.29 -19.78 7.51
CA PRO A 111 -28.87 -20.98 8.07
C PRO A 111 -28.17 -22.22 7.46
N ALA A 112 -28.01 -23.26 8.28
CA ALA A 112 -27.44 -24.52 7.81
C ALA A 112 -28.29 -25.07 6.66
N LEU A 113 -27.69 -25.18 5.47
CA LEU A 113 -28.34 -25.77 4.32
C LEU A 113 -28.38 -27.30 4.48
N PRO A 114 -29.53 -27.96 4.24
CA PRO A 114 -29.62 -29.42 4.27
C PRO A 114 -28.61 -30.04 3.29
N GLY A 115 -27.75 -30.92 3.78
CA GLY A 115 -26.76 -31.65 2.96
C GLY A 115 -25.35 -31.05 2.93
N ILE A 116 -25.09 -29.91 3.60
CA ILE A 116 -23.75 -29.32 3.71
C ILE A 116 -23.18 -29.41 5.14
N ALA A 117 -24.04 -29.68 6.13
CA ALA A 117 -23.63 -30.04 7.48
C ALA A 117 -23.37 -31.55 7.53
N THR A 118 -22.11 -31.94 7.31
CA THR A 118 -21.58 -33.27 7.62
C THR A 118 -20.82 -33.23 8.93
#